data_AF-A0A525BY80-F1
#
_entry.id   AF-A0A525BY80-F1
#
_cell.length_a   1.000
_cell.length_b   1.000
_cell.length_c   1.000
_cell.angle_alpha   90.00
_cell.angle_beta   90.00
_cell.angle_gamma   90.00
#
_symmetry.space_group_name_H-M   'P 1'
#
loop_
_entity.id
_entity.type
_entity.pdbx_description
1 polymer ?
#
loop_
_entity_poly.entity_id
_entity_poly.type
_entity_poly.pdbx_seq_one_letter_code
_entity_poly.pdbx_strand_id
1 'polypeptide(L)'
;APLTHILRYAFNPNLPTYLAYPNSVRLGGWSDPASARAALDGIWNQLPGVEEPIVFRGVEFEESAPGEAVGAYYRYNMDRLLVLYTYQGMDILISVSKQQGESSVGKKGIPVGESREWLFFYSGLTGSMSGAANLVDTYVYQACSINVFIEPEPGRPLSRMCLFKWIQAGGGLFTDMVGSDDIRSGFAPYAMGFKQVLESQLLPPPEDIALNMAKVQGFTTEELRERMRPLANRMESEAVDHPLLSRSEFMELLENAEYMNILGKEEMQSELFKEYMRQFMR
;
A
#
# COMPACT_ATOMS: atom_id res chain seq x y z
N ALA A 1 12.81 -13.20 -0.39
CA ALA A 1 12.63 -13.74 0.98
C ALA A 1 11.97 -15.12 0.94
N PRO A 2 12.06 -15.92 2.01
CA PRO A 2 11.28 -17.16 2.17
C PRO A 2 9.76 -16.88 2.26
N LEU A 3 8.91 -17.85 1.96
CA LEU A 3 7.44 -17.70 1.99
C LEU A 3 6.93 -17.51 3.41
N THR A 4 7.53 -18.20 4.39
CA THR A 4 7.25 -17.97 5.81
C THR A 4 7.50 -16.51 6.21
N HIS A 5 8.57 -15.91 5.70
CA HIS A 5 8.88 -14.49 5.91
C HIS A 5 7.84 -13.59 5.23
N ILE A 6 7.47 -13.87 3.97
CA ILE A 6 6.40 -13.13 3.27
C ILE A 6 5.09 -13.17 4.09
N LEU A 7 4.66 -14.34 4.55
CA LEU A 7 3.44 -14.49 5.35
C LEU A 7 3.47 -13.67 6.65
N ARG A 8 4.61 -13.68 7.35
CA ARG A 8 4.80 -12.97 8.63
C ARG A 8 4.73 -11.45 8.54
N TYR A 9 5.05 -10.86 7.38
CA TYR A 9 5.07 -9.41 7.21
C TYR A 9 3.95 -8.89 6.31
N ALA A 10 3.58 -9.60 5.25
CA ALA A 10 2.59 -9.13 4.27
C ALA A 10 1.18 -9.70 4.49
N PHE A 11 1.03 -10.81 5.23
CA PHE A 11 -0.25 -11.48 5.46
C PHE A 11 -0.56 -11.69 6.94
N ASN A 12 0.17 -11.00 7.82
CA ASN A 12 -0.04 -11.06 9.26
C ASN A 12 -1.19 -10.12 9.66
N PRO A 13 -2.28 -10.62 10.27
CA PRO A 13 -3.45 -9.80 10.60
C PRO A 13 -3.19 -8.77 11.72
N ASN A 14 -2.01 -8.80 12.36
CA ASN A 14 -1.57 -7.80 13.32
C ASN A 14 -0.82 -6.63 12.65
N LEU A 15 -0.44 -6.78 11.38
CA LEU A 15 0.26 -5.76 10.61
C LEU A 15 -0.65 -5.25 9.49
N PRO A 16 -0.73 -3.93 9.26
CA PRO A 16 -1.38 -3.40 8.08
C PRO A 16 -0.64 -3.82 6.80
N THR A 17 -1.38 -4.36 5.84
CA THR A 17 -0.85 -4.89 4.57
C THR A 17 -0.01 -3.86 3.80
N TYR A 18 -0.33 -2.58 3.93
CA TYR A 18 0.38 -1.49 3.24
C TYR A 18 1.83 -1.28 3.68
N LEU A 19 2.27 -1.85 4.81
CA LEU A 19 3.69 -1.82 5.19
C LEU A 19 4.56 -2.66 4.26
N ALA A 20 4.02 -3.73 3.71
CA ALA A 20 4.72 -4.55 2.72
C ALA A 20 4.70 -3.90 1.33
N TYR A 21 3.79 -2.95 1.08
CA TYR A 21 3.60 -2.29 -0.22
C TYR A 21 3.66 -0.76 -0.12
N PRO A 22 4.72 -0.17 0.48
CA PRO A 22 4.73 1.23 0.90
C PRO A 22 4.63 2.23 -0.27
N ASN A 23 5.04 1.81 -1.47
CA ASN A 23 5.03 2.57 -2.72
C ASN A 23 3.72 2.51 -3.51
N SER A 24 2.78 1.67 -3.11
CA SER A 24 1.55 1.45 -3.88
C SER A 24 0.30 1.58 -3.05
N VAL A 25 0.41 1.41 -1.74
CA VAL A 25 -0.72 1.49 -0.83
C VAL A 25 -0.45 2.54 0.23
N ARG A 26 -1.38 3.50 0.38
CA ARG A 26 -1.38 4.48 1.45
C ARG A 26 -2.03 3.91 2.69
N LEU A 27 -3.24 3.36 2.54
CA LEU A 27 -4.03 2.80 3.63
C LEU A 27 -4.62 1.46 3.19
N GLY A 28 -4.91 0.61 4.16
CA GLY A 28 -5.60 -0.63 3.89
C GLY A 28 -5.77 -1.46 5.15
N GLY A 29 -6.76 -2.34 5.10
CA GLY A 29 -7.08 -3.21 6.22
C GLY A 29 -8.28 -4.09 5.92
N TRP A 30 -8.49 -5.06 6.81
CA TRP A 30 -9.65 -5.94 6.76
C TRP A 30 -10.90 -5.22 7.24
N SER A 31 -12.02 -5.42 6.54
CA SER A 31 -13.33 -4.91 6.97
C SER A 31 -13.83 -5.61 8.24
N ASP A 32 -13.42 -6.86 8.45
CA ASP A 32 -13.57 -7.59 9.71
C ASP A 32 -12.19 -8.04 10.22
N PRO A 33 -11.49 -7.20 10.99
CA PRO A 33 -10.18 -7.53 11.55
C PRO A 33 -10.21 -8.73 12.50
N ALA A 34 -11.33 -8.99 13.17
CA ALA A 34 -11.44 -10.10 14.11
C ALA A 34 -11.51 -11.44 13.37
N SER A 35 -12.33 -11.53 12.33
CA SER A 35 -12.38 -12.72 11.47
C SER A 35 -11.06 -12.94 10.75
N ALA A 36 -10.41 -11.88 10.23
CA ALA A 36 -9.11 -11.99 9.60
C ALA A 36 -8.04 -12.50 10.58
N ARG A 37 -8.05 -12.00 11.82
CA ARG A 37 -7.15 -12.47 12.88
C ARG A 37 -7.39 -13.93 13.23
N ALA A 38 -8.63 -14.34 13.42
CA ALA A 38 -8.98 -15.72 13.74
C ALA A 38 -8.52 -16.72 12.66
N ALA A 39 -8.52 -16.29 11.38
CA ALA A 39 -8.16 -17.16 10.26
C ALA A 39 -6.67 -17.14 9.89
N LEU A 40 -5.98 -16.00 10.03
CA LEU A 40 -4.64 -15.78 9.48
C LEU A 40 -3.53 -15.74 10.54
N ASP A 41 -3.88 -15.63 11.82
CA ASP A 41 -2.87 -15.59 12.88
C ASP A 41 -2.07 -16.91 12.91
N GLY A 42 -0.74 -16.79 12.87
CA GLY A 42 0.15 -17.96 12.84
C GLY A 42 0.10 -18.79 11.55
N ILE A 43 -0.52 -18.33 10.46
CA ILE A 43 -0.63 -19.11 9.21
C ILE A 43 0.73 -19.54 8.64
N TRP A 44 1.79 -18.78 8.93
CA TRP A 44 3.17 -19.13 8.57
C TRP A 44 3.71 -20.39 9.26
N ASN A 45 3.12 -20.83 10.37
CA ASN A 45 3.50 -22.06 11.07
C ASN A 45 2.99 -23.33 10.37
N GLN A 46 2.15 -23.17 9.34
CA GLN A 46 1.65 -24.28 8.51
C GLN A 46 2.66 -24.69 7.44
N LEU A 47 3.73 -23.91 7.25
CA LEU A 47 4.80 -24.21 6.31
C LEU A 47 6.01 -24.85 7.01
N PRO A 48 6.77 -25.72 6.32
CA PRO A 48 6.47 -26.27 5.00
C PRO A 48 5.49 -27.45 5.04
N GLY A 49 4.92 -27.82 3.89
CA GLY A 49 4.21 -29.11 3.76
C GLY A 49 2.77 -29.08 4.25
N VAL A 50 2.01 -28.08 3.83
CA VAL A 50 0.57 -27.98 4.05
C VAL A 50 -0.15 -29.19 3.43
N GLU A 51 -0.71 -30.05 4.27
CA GLU A 51 -1.38 -31.29 3.86
C GLU A 51 -2.70 -31.03 3.12
N GLU A 52 -3.52 -30.12 3.62
CA GLU A 52 -4.79 -29.70 3.03
C GLU A 52 -4.77 -28.21 2.70
N PRO A 53 -5.27 -27.78 1.52
CA PRO A 53 -5.30 -26.36 1.16
C PRO A 53 -6.03 -25.51 2.19
N ILE A 54 -5.34 -24.53 2.74
CA ILE A 54 -5.92 -23.53 3.63
C ILE A 54 -6.51 -22.42 2.76
N VAL A 55 -7.82 -22.20 2.88
CA VAL A 55 -8.55 -21.22 2.08
C VAL A 55 -9.18 -20.19 3.01
N PHE A 56 -8.88 -18.92 2.77
CA PHE A 56 -9.50 -17.80 3.47
C PHE A 56 -10.18 -16.83 2.49
N ARG A 57 -11.35 -16.32 2.87
CA ARG A 57 -12.09 -15.30 2.14
C ARG A 57 -12.43 -14.17 3.08
N GLY A 58 -12.27 -12.93 2.62
CA GLY A 58 -12.61 -11.75 3.38
C GLY A 58 -12.81 -10.54 2.49
N VAL A 59 -13.07 -9.40 3.13
CA VAL A 59 -13.17 -8.11 2.45
C VAL A 59 -12.10 -7.19 3.03
N GLU A 60 -11.33 -6.55 2.16
CA GLU A 60 -10.37 -5.51 2.51
C GLU A 60 -10.85 -4.17 1.97
N PHE A 61 -10.40 -3.08 2.57
CA PHE A 61 -10.35 -1.79 1.91
C PHE A 61 -8.90 -1.44 1.60
N GLU A 62 -8.70 -0.65 0.56
CA GLU A 62 -7.41 -0.10 0.18
C GLU A 62 -7.57 1.34 -0.28
N GLU A 63 -6.62 2.20 0.08
CA GLU A 63 -6.37 3.47 -0.57
C GLU A 63 -5.00 3.43 -1.21
N SER A 64 -4.94 3.64 -2.52
CA SER A 64 -3.67 3.57 -3.26
C SER A 64 -2.75 4.75 -2.91
N ALA A 65 -1.44 4.59 -3.09
CA ALA A 65 -0.54 5.73 -3.22
C ALA A 65 -0.76 6.40 -4.60
N PRO A 66 -0.46 7.70 -4.76
CA PRO A 66 -0.56 8.34 -6.07
C PRO A 66 0.48 7.76 -7.02
N GLY A 67 0.02 7.26 -8.17
CA GLY A 67 0.91 6.72 -9.21
C GLY A 67 1.63 7.83 -9.98
N GLU A 68 2.86 7.57 -10.43
CA GLU A 68 3.70 8.54 -11.16
C GLU A 68 3.04 9.09 -12.44
N ALA A 69 2.22 8.29 -13.13
CA ALA A 69 1.62 8.68 -14.41
C ALA A 69 0.38 9.56 -14.29
N VAL A 70 -0.44 9.35 -13.25
CA VAL A 70 -1.77 9.97 -13.11
C VAL A 70 -1.82 10.95 -11.93
N GLY A 71 -0.92 10.81 -10.96
CA GLY A 71 -0.87 11.63 -9.75
C GLY A 71 -2.19 11.65 -8.99
N ALA A 72 -2.92 10.53 -8.99
CA ALA A 72 -4.19 10.39 -8.30
C ALA A 72 -4.20 9.15 -7.42
N TYR A 73 -4.90 9.24 -6.29
CA TYR A 73 -5.15 8.12 -5.38
C TYR A 73 -6.65 7.88 -5.18
N TYR A 74 -7.01 6.63 -4.93
CA TYR A 74 -8.39 6.15 -4.88
C TYR A 74 -8.57 5.20 -3.71
N ARG A 75 -9.75 5.21 -3.08
CA ARG A 75 -10.14 4.28 -2.03
C ARG A 75 -11.28 3.37 -2.48
N TYR A 76 -11.19 2.08 -2.23
CA TYR A 76 -12.24 1.12 -2.57
C TYR A 76 -12.16 -0.14 -1.68
N ASN A 77 -13.27 -0.87 -1.62
CA ASN A 77 -13.33 -2.19 -1.01
C ASN A 77 -12.99 -3.26 -2.05
N MET A 78 -12.53 -4.43 -1.59
CA MET A 78 -12.26 -5.57 -2.45
C MET A 78 -12.54 -6.90 -1.74
N ASP A 79 -13.10 -7.85 -2.49
CA ASP A 79 -13.13 -9.25 -2.11
C ASP A 79 -11.70 -9.80 -2.18
N ARG A 80 -11.26 -10.50 -1.13
CA ARG A 80 -9.96 -11.14 -1.03
C ARG A 80 -10.14 -12.65 -0.86
N LEU A 81 -9.36 -13.41 -1.62
CA LEU A 81 -9.18 -14.86 -1.47
C LEU A 81 -7.70 -15.15 -1.25
N LEU A 82 -7.37 -15.88 -0.19
CA LEU A 82 -6.04 -16.43 0.06
C LEU A 82 -6.14 -17.96 -0.01
N VAL A 83 -5.20 -18.60 -0.71
CA VAL A 83 -5.08 -20.05 -0.78
C VAL A 83 -3.62 -20.41 -0.50
N LEU A 84 -3.36 -21.11 0.60
CA LEU A 84 -2.06 -21.63 0.95
C LEU A 84 -2.06 -23.15 0.86
N TYR A 85 -1.13 -23.72 0.11
CA TYR A 85 -1.03 -25.16 -0.09
C TYR A 85 0.38 -25.57 -0.54
N THR A 86 0.67 -26.87 -0.45
CA THR A 86 1.90 -27.45 -1.00
C THR A 86 1.57 -28.29 -2.21
N TYR A 87 2.31 -28.11 -3.31
CA TYR A 87 2.16 -28.91 -4.53
C TYR A 87 3.52 -29.43 -4.99
N GLN A 88 3.66 -30.75 -5.09
CA GLN A 88 4.91 -31.41 -5.48
C GLN A 88 6.12 -30.95 -4.64
N GLY A 89 5.91 -30.72 -3.34
CA GLY A 89 6.94 -30.25 -2.41
C GLY A 89 7.26 -28.75 -2.49
N MET A 90 6.56 -27.99 -3.32
CA MET A 90 6.67 -26.53 -3.38
C MET A 90 5.55 -25.89 -2.57
N ASP A 91 5.90 -25.00 -1.64
CA ASP A 91 4.92 -24.22 -0.90
C ASP A 91 4.45 -23.03 -1.75
N ILE A 92 3.13 -22.85 -1.81
CA ILE A 92 2.46 -21.90 -2.70
C ILE A 92 1.44 -21.09 -1.91
N LEU A 93 1.47 -19.76 -2.08
CA LEU A 93 0.42 -18.85 -1.67
C LEU A 93 -0.17 -18.17 -2.90
N ILE A 94 -1.48 -18.28 -3.09
CA ILE A 94 -2.24 -17.53 -4.08
C ILE A 94 -3.08 -16.49 -3.36
N SER A 95 -2.91 -15.22 -3.69
CA SER A 95 -3.73 -14.10 -3.24
C SER A 95 -4.50 -13.52 -4.43
N VAL A 96 -5.81 -13.49 -4.36
CA VAL A 96 -6.69 -12.91 -5.38
C VAL A 96 -7.47 -11.76 -4.77
N SER A 97 -7.47 -10.59 -5.42
CA SER A 97 -8.40 -9.52 -5.09
C SER A 97 -9.29 -9.15 -6.25
N LYS A 98 -10.52 -8.74 -5.93
CA LYS A 98 -11.46 -8.13 -6.87
C LYS A 98 -12.17 -6.97 -6.19
N GLN A 99 -12.06 -5.77 -6.77
CA GLN A 99 -12.74 -4.58 -6.29
C GLN A 99 -14.26 -4.77 -6.24
N GLN A 100 -14.86 -4.25 -5.17
CA GLN A 100 -16.30 -4.14 -4.99
C GLN A 100 -16.76 -2.75 -5.42
N GLY A 101 -17.58 -2.69 -6.46
CA GLY A 101 -18.18 -1.45 -6.94
C GLY A 101 -17.15 -0.43 -7.45
N GLU A 102 -17.60 0.82 -7.61
CA GLU A 102 -16.75 1.95 -7.99
C GLU A 102 -15.92 2.44 -6.79
N SER A 103 -14.74 2.98 -7.05
CA SER A 103 -13.93 3.63 -6.01
C SER A 103 -14.52 4.96 -5.53
N SER A 104 -13.92 5.54 -4.50
CA SER A 104 -14.03 6.97 -4.26
C SER A 104 -13.60 7.77 -5.49
N VAL A 105 -14.04 9.01 -5.58
CA VAL A 105 -13.48 9.98 -6.52
C VAL A 105 -11.96 10.07 -6.32
N GLY A 106 -11.23 10.14 -7.44
CA GLY A 106 -9.78 10.33 -7.45
C GLY A 106 -9.40 11.66 -6.82
N LYS A 107 -8.33 11.63 -6.02
CA LYS A 107 -7.75 12.83 -5.41
C LYS A 107 -6.31 13.01 -5.84
N LYS A 108 -5.90 14.26 -6.04
CA LYS A 108 -4.54 14.59 -6.51
C LYS A 108 -3.51 14.29 -5.43
N GLY A 109 -2.46 13.57 -5.79
CA GLY A 109 -1.30 13.32 -4.95
C GLY A 109 -0.02 13.27 -5.78
N ILE A 110 1.10 13.54 -5.13
CA ILE A 110 2.39 13.73 -5.79
C ILE A 110 3.44 12.92 -5.02
N PRO A 111 4.18 12.00 -5.68
CA PRO A 111 5.39 11.42 -5.10
C PRO A 111 6.41 12.53 -4.83
N VAL A 112 6.99 12.54 -3.63
CA VAL A 112 7.91 13.58 -3.17
C VAL A 112 9.21 12.88 -2.77
N GLY A 113 10.33 13.32 -3.34
CA GLY A 113 11.61 12.64 -3.16
C GLY A 113 11.82 11.44 -4.10
N GLU A 114 12.87 10.66 -3.84
CA GLU A 114 13.18 9.48 -4.66
C GLU A 114 12.23 8.32 -4.38
N SER A 115 12.04 7.40 -5.34
CA SER A 115 11.13 6.24 -5.22
C SER A 115 11.37 5.33 -4.00
N ARG A 116 12.56 5.40 -3.38
CA ARG A 116 12.91 4.64 -2.16
C ARG A 116 12.49 5.30 -0.86
N GLU A 117 12.08 6.57 -0.93
CA GLU A 117 11.74 7.37 0.23
C GLU A 117 10.27 7.25 0.62
N TRP A 118 9.44 6.59 -0.20
CA TRP A 118 8.03 6.30 0.09
C TRP A 118 7.25 7.53 0.58
N LEU A 119 7.62 8.70 0.09
CA LEU A 119 7.10 9.98 0.53
C LEU A 119 6.16 10.49 -0.55
N PHE A 120 4.96 10.84 -0.12
CA PHE A 120 3.89 11.25 -1.03
C PHE A 120 3.12 12.40 -0.37
N PHE A 121 2.82 13.40 -1.16
CA PHE A 121 1.94 14.49 -0.81
C PHE A 121 0.51 14.12 -1.22
N TYR A 122 -0.42 14.18 -0.28
CA TYR A 122 -1.84 13.88 -0.50
C TYR A 122 -2.64 15.17 -0.33
N SER A 123 -3.08 15.80 -1.43
CA SER A 123 -3.69 17.14 -1.37
C SER A 123 -5.13 17.16 -0.85
N GLY A 124 -5.86 16.06 -1.03
CA GLY A 124 -7.30 16.00 -0.75
C GLY A 124 -8.17 16.62 -1.85
N LEU A 125 -7.58 17.34 -2.81
CA LEU A 125 -8.28 17.94 -3.94
C LEU A 125 -8.73 16.88 -4.93
N THR A 126 -9.96 16.97 -5.43
CA THR A 126 -10.50 16.02 -6.42
C THR A 126 -9.82 16.17 -7.78
N GLY A 127 -9.85 15.08 -8.55
CA GLY A 127 -9.30 15.00 -9.90
C GLY A 127 -7.91 14.35 -9.95
N SER A 128 -7.28 14.47 -11.12
CA SER A 128 -5.98 13.89 -11.43
C SER A 128 -5.00 14.96 -11.92
N MET A 129 -3.70 14.66 -11.81
CA MET A 129 -2.61 15.52 -12.29
C MET A 129 -2.43 15.48 -13.82
N SER A 130 -3.13 14.60 -14.56
CA SER A 130 -2.89 14.37 -15.99
C SER A 130 -3.93 15.05 -16.91
N GLY A 131 -3.49 16.01 -17.73
CA GLY A 131 -4.23 16.49 -18.91
C GLY A 131 -5.72 16.79 -18.68
N ALA A 132 -6.58 16.23 -19.53
CA ALA A 132 -8.05 16.39 -19.43
C ALA A 132 -8.66 15.73 -18.17
N ALA A 133 -7.94 14.82 -17.51
CA ALA A 133 -8.35 14.19 -16.25
C ALA A 133 -8.36 15.17 -15.07
N ASN A 134 -7.69 16.32 -15.20
CA ASN A 134 -7.74 17.40 -14.21
C ASN A 134 -9.11 18.11 -14.18
N LEU A 135 -9.95 17.94 -15.20
CA LEU A 135 -11.22 18.67 -15.35
C LEU A 135 -12.45 17.81 -15.06
N VAL A 136 -12.26 16.53 -14.73
CA VAL A 136 -13.34 15.57 -14.49
C VAL A 136 -13.06 14.75 -13.25
N ASP A 137 -14.12 14.33 -12.58
CA ASP A 137 -14.01 13.31 -11.54
C ASP A 137 -13.58 11.99 -12.18
N THR A 138 -12.53 11.39 -11.64
CA THR A 138 -12.02 10.09 -12.08
C THR A 138 -12.32 9.03 -11.04
N TYR A 139 -12.51 7.79 -11.52
CA TYR A 139 -12.84 6.64 -10.70
C TYR A 139 -12.10 5.40 -11.20
N VAL A 140 -11.82 4.47 -10.30
CA VAL A 140 -11.52 3.08 -10.65
C VAL A 140 -12.84 2.33 -10.69
N TYR A 141 -13.23 1.86 -11.86
CA TYR A 141 -14.47 1.12 -12.07
C TYR A 141 -14.31 -0.35 -11.73
N GLN A 142 -13.14 -0.92 -12.04
CA GLN A 142 -12.79 -2.31 -11.76
C GLN A 142 -11.30 -2.43 -11.49
N ALA A 143 -10.94 -3.22 -10.47
CA ALA A 143 -9.57 -3.67 -10.25
C ALA A 143 -9.60 -5.14 -9.83
N CYS A 144 -8.70 -5.93 -10.40
CA CYS A 144 -8.52 -7.33 -10.08
C CYS A 144 -7.02 -7.66 -10.04
N SER A 145 -6.59 -8.47 -9.09
CA SER A 145 -5.22 -8.97 -9.08
C SER A 145 -5.14 -10.43 -8.66
N ILE A 146 -4.16 -11.13 -9.20
CA ILE A 146 -3.74 -12.46 -8.76
C ILE A 146 -2.25 -12.38 -8.47
N ASN A 147 -1.86 -12.59 -7.22
CA ASN A 147 -0.49 -12.66 -6.78
C ASN A 147 -0.16 -14.08 -6.34
N VAL A 148 0.81 -14.71 -6.99
CA VAL A 148 1.26 -16.07 -6.71
C VAL A 148 2.66 -16.02 -6.15
N PHE A 149 2.84 -16.51 -4.94
CA PHE A 149 4.14 -16.74 -4.32
C PHE A 149 4.42 -18.24 -4.31
N ILE A 150 5.62 -18.62 -4.74
CA ILE A 150 6.04 -20.01 -4.78
C ILE A 150 7.48 -20.15 -4.29
N GLU A 151 7.77 -21.14 -3.46
CA GLU A 151 9.13 -21.61 -3.19
C GLU A 151 9.44 -22.78 -4.13
N PRO A 152 10.09 -22.53 -5.28
CA PRO A 152 10.16 -23.50 -6.37
C PRO A 152 11.15 -24.64 -6.12
N GLU A 153 12.07 -24.47 -5.18
CA GLU A 153 13.14 -25.42 -4.90
C GLU A 153 12.98 -25.92 -3.44
N PRO A 154 12.60 -27.18 -3.22
CA PRO A 154 12.49 -27.73 -1.87
C PRO A 154 13.79 -27.55 -1.09
N GLY A 155 13.69 -27.00 0.13
CA GLY A 155 14.84 -26.75 1.00
C GLY A 155 15.65 -25.49 0.66
N ARG A 156 15.28 -24.73 -0.38
CA ARG A 156 15.86 -23.42 -0.67
C ARG A 156 14.82 -22.33 -0.35
N PRO A 157 15.03 -21.54 0.72
CA PRO A 157 14.01 -20.64 1.24
C PRO A 157 14.00 -19.31 0.46
N LEU A 158 13.64 -19.39 -0.84
CA LEU A 158 13.58 -18.26 -1.75
C LEU A 158 12.29 -18.32 -2.58
N SER A 159 11.38 -17.38 -2.33
CA SER A 159 10.15 -17.28 -3.10
C SER A 159 10.32 -16.53 -4.42
N ARG A 160 9.55 -16.92 -5.42
CA ARG A 160 9.26 -16.14 -6.63
C ARG A 160 7.85 -15.57 -6.51
N MET A 161 7.66 -14.35 -7.03
CA MET A 161 6.37 -13.68 -7.09
C MET A 161 5.94 -13.52 -8.55
N CYS A 162 4.72 -13.92 -8.87
CA CYS A 162 4.07 -13.67 -10.16
C CYS A 162 2.79 -12.88 -9.92
N LEU A 163 2.69 -11.71 -10.52
CA LEU A 163 1.55 -10.80 -10.36
C LEU A 163 0.84 -10.59 -11.69
N PHE A 164 -0.47 -10.78 -11.67
CA PHE A 164 -1.38 -10.45 -12.76
C PHE A 164 -2.32 -9.36 -12.25
N LYS A 165 -2.55 -8.31 -13.03
CA LYS A 165 -3.44 -7.21 -12.65
C LYS A 165 -4.25 -6.74 -13.84
N TRP A 166 -5.49 -6.43 -13.57
CA TRP A 166 -6.42 -5.79 -14.48
C TRP A 166 -7.01 -4.60 -13.76
N ILE A 167 -7.13 -3.48 -14.47
CA ILE A 167 -7.73 -2.27 -13.96
C ILE A 167 -8.49 -1.60 -15.09
N GLN A 168 -9.64 -1.05 -14.76
CA GLN A 168 -10.41 -0.17 -15.61
C GLN A 168 -10.68 1.09 -14.80
N ALA A 169 -10.18 2.22 -15.28
CA ALA A 169 -10.36 3.50 -14.61
C ALA A 169 -10.52 4.61 -15.65
N GLY A 170 -11.19 5.68 -15.26
CA GLY A 170 -11.44 6.82 -16.14
C GLY A 170 -12.39 7.83 -15.52
N GLY A 171 -12.91 8.76 -16.32
CA GLY A 171 -13.80 9.82 -15.88
C GLY A 171 -14.51 10.51 -17.04
N GLY A 172 -15.76 10.92 -16.81
CA GLY A 172 -16.57 11.61 -17.83
C GLY A 172 -16.68 10.82 -19.14
N LEU A 173 -16.26 11.43 -20.25
CA LEU A 173 -16.28 10.81 -21.59
C LEU A 173 -15.11 9.83 -21.83
N PHE A 174 -14.16 9.71 -20.90
CA PHE A 174 -12.97 8.88 -21.03
C PHE A 174 -13.06 7.72 -20.05
N THR A 175 -13.79 6.66 -20.40
CA THR A 175 -14.07 5.52 -19.50
C THR A 175 -12.94 4.48 -19.40
N ASP A 176 -11.91 4.60 -20.23
CA ASP A 176 -10.75 3.71 -20.26
C ASP A 176 -9.47 4.54 -20.46
N MET A 177 -8.97 5.09 -19.36
CA MET A 177 -7.80 5.98 -19.32
C MET A 177 -6.52 5.24 -18.92
N VAL A 178 -6.58 3.93 -18.71
CA VAL A 178 -5.46 3.13 -18.19
C VAL A 178 -5.12 2.02 -19.18
N GLY A 179 -4.03 2.21 -19.90
CA GLY A 179 -3.51 1.22 -20.85
C GLY A 179 -2.61 0.18 -20.18
N SER A 180 -2.20 -0.84 -20.95
CA SER A 180 -1.26 -1.86 -20.49
C SER A 180 0.10 -1.29 -20.06
N ASP A 181 0.53 -0.18 -20.66
CA ASP A 181 1.79 0.49 -20.32
C ASP A 181 1.70 1.22 -18.98
N ASP A 182 0.55 1.80 -18.64
CA ASP A 182 0.29 2.41 -17.34
C ASP A 182 0.27 1.35 -16.24
N ILE A 183 -0.41 0.22 -16.48
CA ILE A 183 -0.44 -0.93 -15.57
C ILE A 183 0.98 -1.46 -15.34
N ARG A 184 1.76 -1.60 -16.42
CA ARG A 184 3.14 -2.09 -16.36
C ARG A 184 4.06 -1.14 -15.61
N SER A 185 3.94 0.16 -15.84
CA SER A 185 4.72 1.18 -15.16
C SER A 185 4.41 1.19 -13.65
N GLY A 186 3.15 0.97 -13.27
CA GLY A 186 2.75 0.83 -11.86
C GLY A 186 3.30 -0.42 -11.16
N PHE A 187 3.68 -1.48 -11.88
CA PHE A 187 4.22 -2.69 -11.26
C PHE A 187 5.64 -2.55 -10.72
N ALA A 188 6.49 -1.73 -11.35
CA ALA A 188 7.88 -1.62 -10.95
C ALA A 188 8.02 -1.04 -9.52
N PRO A 189 7.37 0.10 -9.17
CA PRO A 189 7.38 0.61 -7.80
C PRO A 189 6.76 -0.34 -6.78
N TYR A 190 5.69 -1.06 -7.16
CA TYR A 190 5.05 -2.09 -6.33
C TYR A 190 6.04 -3.20 -5.96
N ALA A 191 6.66 -3.82 -6.96
CA ALA A 191 7.59 -4.93 -6.75
C ALA A 191 8.87 -4.48 -6.04
N MET A 192 9.36 -3.26 -6.36
CA MET A 192 10.52 -2.68 -5.69
C MET A 192 10.28 -2.43 -4.20
N GLY A 193 9.16 -1.78 -3.84
CA GLY A 193 8.83 -1.52 -2.43
C GLY A 193 8.66 -2.81 -1.64
N PHE A 194 7.96 -3.79 -2.22
CA PHE A 194 7.78 -5.11 -1.60
C PHE A 194 9.11 -5.84 -1.38
N LYS A 195 10.00 -5.82 -2.37
CA LYS A 195 11.33 -6.42 -2.27
C LYS A 195 12.19 -5.68 -1.24
N GLN A 196 12.19 -4.35 -1.24
CA GLN A 196 12.96 -3.52 -0.32
C GLN A 196 12.62 -3.84 1.14
N VAL A 197 11.32 -3.95 1.46
CA VAL A 197 10.86 -4.31 2.81
C VAL A 197 11.28 -5.73 3.17
N LEU A 198 10.88 -6.72 2.38
CA LEU A 198 11.04 -8.14 2.75
C LEU A 198 12.46 -8.68 2.62
N GLU A 199 13.35 -7.97 1.94
CA GLU A 199 14.76 -8.35 1.85
C GLU A 199 15.67 -7.48 2.72
N SER A 200 15.10 -6.54 3.49
CA SER A 200 15.89 -5.81 4.47
C SER A 200 16.37 -6.75 5.59
N GLN A 201 17.69 -6.75 5.79
CA GLN A 201 18.33 -7.47 6.89
C GLN A 201 18.16 -6.77 8.25
N LEU A 202 17.71 -5.51 8.25
CA LEU A 202 17.47 -4.73 9.46
C LEU A 202 16.00 -4.75 9.89
N LEU A 203 15.13 -5.42 9.12
CA LEU A 203 13.71 -5.48 9.40
C LEU A 203 13.47 -6.08 10.80
N PRO A 204 12.81 -5.36 11.72
CA PRO A 204 12.51 -5.87 13.05
C PRO A 204 11.52 -7.03 12.98
N PRO A 205 11.52 -7.95 13.96
CA PRO A 205 10.49 -8.96 14.08
C PRO A 205 9.07 -8.38 13.96
N PRO A 206 8.11 -9.09 13.34
CA PRO A 206 6.73 -8.61 13.17
C PRO A 206 6.07 -8.18 14.48
N GLU A 207 6.42 -8.84 15.59
CA GLU A 207 5.87 -8.57 16.91
C GLU A 207 6.32 -7.20 17.44
N ASP A 208 7.57 -6.82 17.18
CA ASP A 208 8.11 -5.51 17.55
C ASP A 208 7.48 -4.39 16.72
N ILE A 209 7.25 -4.65 15.42
CA ILE A 209 6.50 -3.74 14.55
C ILE A 209 5.08 -3.56 15.08
N ALA A 210 4.35 -4.64 15.36
CA ALA A 210 2.99 -4.58 15.87
C ALA A 210 2.90 -3.82 17.22
N LEU A 211 3.88 -4.01 18.12
CA LEU A 211 3.97 -3.27 19.37
C LEU A 211 4.20 -1.77 19.15
N ASN A 212 5.06 -1.39 18.21
CA ASN A 212 5.25 0.01 17.84
C ASN A 212 3.95 0.60 17.28
N MET A 213 3.27 -0.17 16.42
CA MET A 213 2.04 0.27 15.78
C MET A 213 0.93 0.53 16.78
N ALA A 214 0.74 -0.38 17.74
CA ALA A 214 -0.23 -0.22 18.81
C ALA A 214 0.01 1.07 19.63
N LYS A 215 1.28 1.47 19.84
CA LYS A 215 1.61 2.74 20.52
C LYS A 215 1.14 3.94 19.71
N VAL A 216 1.45 3.98 18.41
CA VAL A 216 1.05 5.08 17.52
C VAL A 216 -0.48 5.12 17.34
N GLN A 217 -1.13 3.96 17.31
CA GLN A 217 -2.60 3.88 17.29
C GLN A 217 -3.24 4.48 18.54
N GLY A 218 -2.56 4.36 19.69
CA GLY A 218 -2.99 4.92 20.97
C GLY A 218 -2.84 6.43 21.11
N PHE A 219 -2.09 7.10 20.22
CA PHE A 219 -1.92 8.56 20.28
C PHE A 219 -3.23 9.32 19.97
N THR A 220 -3.36 10.47 20.63
CA THR A 220 -4.35 11.50 20.33
C THR A 220 -4.03 12.18 19.00
N THR A 221 -5.00 12.90 18.43
CA THR A 221 -4.81 13.65 17.18
C THR A 221 -3.73 14.71 17.35
N GLU A 222 -3.70 15.39 18.49
CA GLU A 222 -2.70 16.39 18.83
C GLU A 222 -1.30 15.77 18.90
N GLU A 223 -1.12 14.65 19.61
CA GLU A 223 0.17 13.93 19.66
C GLU A 223 0.65 13.46 18.28
N LEU A 224 -0.29 13.02 17.42
CA LEU A 224 0.03 12.64 16.04
C LEU A 224 0.54 13.83 15.23
N ARG A 225 -0.14 14.99 15.30
CA ARG A 225 0.33 16.23 14.64
C ARG A 225 1.70 16.65 15.15
N GLU A 226 1.88 16.62 16.47
CA GLU A 226 3.13 17.01 17.13
C GLU A 226 4.32 16.16 16.64
N ARG A 227 4.07 14.87 16.34
CA ARG A 227 5.02 13.89 15.79
C ARG A 227 5.20 13.96 14.28
N MET A 228 4.20 14.40 13.54
CA MET A 228 4.24 14.55 12.09
C MET A 228 4.99 15.81 11.65
N ARG A 229 5.23 16.76 12.55
CA ARG A 229 5.89 18.04 12.24
C ARG A 229 7.24 17.92 11.50
N PRO A 230 8.17 17.01 11.85
CA PRO A 230 9.41 16.83 11.07
C PRO A 230 9.14 16.44 9.62
N LEU A 231 8.14 15.57 9.39
CA LEU A 231 7.73 15.17 8.05
C LEU A 231 7.07 16.34 7.31
N ALA A 232 6.22 17.11 7.97
CA ALA A 232 5.58 18.30 7.39
C ALA A 232 6.62 19.35 6.97
N ASN A 233 7.59 19.64 7.83
CA ASN A 233 8.69 20.57 7.51
C ASN A 233 9.55 20.07 6.34
N ARG A 234 9.82 18.77 6.29
CA ARG A 234 10.53 18.15 5.17
C ARG A 234 9.74 18.30 3.87
N MET A 235 8.43 18.01 3.91
CA MET A 235 7.52 18.15 2.77
C MET A 235 7.49 19.58 2.24
N GLU A 236 7.37 20.57 3.14
CA GLU A 236 7.39 22.00 2.80
C GLU A 236 8.72 22.40 2.16
N SER A 237 9.84 21.94 2.71
CA SER A 237 11.17 22.21 2.15
C SER A 237 11.37 21.58 0.76
N GLU A 238 10.90 20.35 0.54
CA GLU A 238 11.02 19.67 -0.75
C GLU A 238 10.07 20.27 -1.80
N ALA A 239 8.95 20.86 -1.37
CA ALA A 239 7.95 21.42 -2.27
C ALA A 239 8.40 22.69 -3.01
N VAL A 240 9.25 23.51 -2.39
CA VAL A 240 9.72 24.80 -2.95
C VAL A 240 10.34 24.62 -4.33
N ASP A 241 11.20 23.62 -4.49
CA ASP A 241 11.92 23.36 -5.75
C ASP A 241 11.26 22.25 -6.59
N HIS A 242 10.15 21.66 -6.11
CA HIS A 242 9.50 20.56 -6.82
C HIS A 242 8.65 21.07 -8.01
N PRO A 243 8.82 20.53 -9.23
CA PRO A 243 8.13 21.03 -10.43
C PRO A 243 6.59 21.01 -10.37
N LEU A 244 6.02 20.14 -9.54
CA LEU A 244 4.56 20.05 -9.35
C LEU A 244 4.07 20.68 -8.04
N LEU A 245 4.83 20.56 -6.94
CA LEU A 245 4.34 21.03 -5.62
C LEU A 245 4.48 22.55 -5.47
N SER A 246 5.41 23.17 -6.21
CA SER A 246 5.58 24.63 -6.25
C SER A 246 4.39 25.39 -6.88
N ARG A 247 3.38 24.69 -7.40
CA ARG A 247 2.14 25.31 -7.88
C ARG A 247 1.33 25.85 -6.69
N SER A 248 0.70 27.01 -6.86
CA SER A 248 -0.04 27.70 -5.80
C SER A 248 -1.12 26.82 -5.15
N GLU A 249 -1.84 26.02 -5.94
CA GLU A 249 -2.90 25.11 -5.45
C GLU A 249 -2.40 24.07 -4.42
N PHE A 250 -1.10 23.75 -4.39
CA PHE A 250 -0.51 22.82 -3.43
C PHE A 250 0.35 23.52 -2.39
N MET A 251 1.05 24.60 -2.75
CA MET A 251 1.81 25.41 -1.79
C MET A 251 0.91 25.94 -0.68
N GLU A 252 -0.30 26.40 -0.99
CA GLU A 252 -1.28 26.85 0.02
C GLU A 252 -1.63 25.77 1.05
N LEU A 253 -1.52 24.49 0.70
CA LEU A 253 -1.78 23.36 1.61
C LEU A 253 -0.56 22.95 2.44
N LEU A 254 0.63 23.46 2.09
CA LEU A 254 1.90 23.10 2.71
C LEU A 254 2.47 24.22 3.58
N GLU A 255 2.22 25.48 3.21
CA GLU A 255 2.71 26.65 3.93
C GLU A 255 2.35 26.60 5.43
N ASN A 256 3.29 27.02 6.27
CA ASN A 256 3.12 27.09 7.73
C ASN A 256 2.82 25.73 8.38
N ALA A 257 3.31 24.63 7.80
CA ALA A 257 3.06 23.26 8.26
C ALA A 257 1.57 22.87 8.31
N GLU A 258 0.73 23.50 7.49
CA GLU A 258 -0.71 23.22 7.43
C GLU A 258 -1.05 21.84 6.84
N TYR A 259 -0.06 21.14 6.26
CA TYR A 259 -0.26 19.79 5.72
C TYR A 259 -0.92 18.83 6.72
N MET A 260 -0.62 18.98 8.01
CA MET A 260 -1.20 18.12 9.06
C MET A 260 -2.68 18.41 9.34
N ASN A 261 -3.21 19.55 8.89
CA ASN A 261 -4.60 19.92 9.06
C ASN A 261 -5.52 19.21 8.06
N ILE A 262 -4.97 18.81 6.90
CA ILE A 262 -5.72 18.09 5.87
C ILE A 262 -5.68 16.57 6.04
N LEU A 263 -4.78 16.06 6.89
CA LEU A 263 -4.67 14.63 7.19
C LEU A 263 -5.62 14.20 8.33
N GLY A 264 -6.35 13.13 8.09
CA GLY A 264 -7.11 12.41 9.11
C GLY A 264 -6.20 11.61 10.06
N LYS A 265 -6.79 11.11 11.15
CA LYS A 265 -6.06 10.31 12.16
C LYS A 265 -5.41 9.06 11.56
N GLU A 266 -6.16 8.29 10.77
CA GLU A 266 -5.67 7.06 10.13
C GLU A 266 -4.51 7.35 9.16
N GLU A 267 -4.60 8.47 8.43
CA GLU A 267 -3.58 8.91 7.47
C GLU A 267 -2.29 9.30 8.18
N MET A 268 -2.36 10.09 9.25
CA MET A 268 -1.17 10.42 10.06
C MET A 268 -0.53 9.17 10.69
N GLN A 269 -1.33 8.21 11.15
CA GLN A 269 -0.82 6.95 11.68
C GLN A 269 -0.04 6.17 10.62
N SER A 270 -0.59 6.07 9.40
CA SER A 270 0.07 5.39 8.28
C SER A 270 1.42 6.03 7.93
N GLU A 271 1.49 7.35 7.84
CA GLU A 271 2.74 8.05 7.54
C GLU A 271 3.79 7.84 8.63
N LEU A 272 3.40 7.84 9.91
CA LEU A 272 4.31 7.52 11.01
C LEU A 272 4.77 6.05 10.99
N PHE A 273 3.92 5.12 10.57
CA PHE A 273 4.34 3.73 10.40
C PHE A 273 5.35 3.59 9.26
N LYS A 274 5.12 4.25 8.13
CA LYS A 274 6.07 4.27 7.00
C LYS A 274 7.40 4.88 7.43
N GLU A 275 7.37 5.97 8.19
CA GLU A 275 8.58 6.58 8.76
C GLU A 275 9.34 5.64 9.70
N TYR A 276 8.62 4.91 10.55
CA TYR A 276 9.24 3.87 11.39
C TYR A 276 9.89 2.77 10.53
N MET A 277 9.20 2.27 9.51
CA MET A 277 9.71 1.24 8.62
C MET A 277 10.94 1.71 7.83
N ARG A 278 10.98 2.98 7.39
CA ARG A 278 12.10 3.58 6.65
C ARG A 278 13.43 3.48 7.39
N GLN A 279 13.43 3.51 8.72
CA GLN A 279 14.64 3.39 9.54
C GLN A 279 15.37 2.06 9.34
N PHE A 280 14.67 1.06 8.81
CA PHE A 280 15.21 -0.28 8.54
C PHE A 280 15.46 -0.52 7.05
N MET A 281 15.27 0.47 6.19
CA MET A 281 15.53 0.34 4.76
C MET A 281 16.90 0.92 4.42
N ARG A 282 17.74 0.14 3.75
CA ARG A 282 19.02 0.58 3.18
C ARG A 282 18.95 0.58 1.66
#